data_AF-A0A932WVF3-F1
#
_entry.id   AF-A0A932WVF3-F1
#
_cell.length_a   1.000
_cell.length_b   1.000
_cell.length_c   1.000
_cell.angle_alpha   90.00
_cell.angle_beta   90.00
_cell.angle_gamma   90.00
#
_symmetry.space_group_name_H-M   'P 1'
#
loop_
_entity.id
_entity.type
_entity.pdbx_description
1 polymer ?
#
loop_
_entity_poly.entity_id
_entity_poly.type
_entity_poly.pdbx_seq_one_letter_code
_entity_poly.pdbx_strand_id
1 'polypeptide(L)'
;MIIEDISNAIEIKKADLDAIIKKFEEYLKVKQNQTKMNLAKAYEVLEIATDSSSDELKKQYRKLVKQYHPDVITGQGADQATIDKATNKLQEINEAYEIIKKSKGI
;
A
#
# COMPACT_ATOMS: atom_id res chain seq x y z
N MET A 1 -19.59 -26.81 5.92
CA MET A 1 -18.65 -25.98 5.11
C MET A 1 -17.25 -26.52 5.34
N ILE A 2 -16.31 -26.50 4.38
CA ILE A 2 -14.98 -27.15 4.53
C ILE A 2 -14.29 -26.81 5.87
N ILE A 3 -14.45 -25.58 6.35
CA ILE A 3 -13.88 -25.11 7.63
C ILE A 3 -14.51 -25.79 8.86
N GLU A 4 -15.81 -26.07 8.85
CA GLU A 4 -16.48 -26.81 9.92
C GLU A 4 -16.07 -28.29 9.91
N ASP A 5 -15.92 -28.87 8.72
CA ASP A 5 -15.51 -30.27 8.55
C ASP A 5 -14.06 -30.48 9.06
N ILE A 6 -13.16 -29.53 8.76
CA ILE A 6 -11.79 -29.51 9.28
C ILE A 6 -11.79 -29.25 10.80
N SER A 7 -12.61 -28.33 11.30
CA SER A 7 -12.73 -28.06 12.74
C SER A 7 -13.14 -29.30 13.53
N ASN A 8 -14.10 -30.05 13.00
CA ASN A 8 -14.56 -31.30 13.60
C ASN A 8 -13.48 -32.39 13.56
N ALA A 9 -12.71 -32.48 12.46
CA ALA A 9 -11.61 -33.42 12.34
C ALA A 9 -10.42 -33.11 13.28
N ILE A 10 -10.26 -31.86 13.70
CA ILE A 10 -9.21 -31.40 14.64
C ILE A 10 -9.76 -31.25 16.07
N GLU A 11 -11.00 -31.69 16.33
CA GLU A 11 -11.69 -31.62 17.64
C GLU A 11 -11.76 -30.19 18.24
N ILE A 12 -11.77 -29.16 17.39
CA ILE A 12 -11.93 -27.78 17.84
C ILE A 12 -13.42 -27.53 18.12
N LYS A 13 -13.72 -27.08 19.34
CA LYS A 13 -15.09 -26.73 19.73
C LYS A 13 -15.57 -25.56 18.88
N LYS A 14 -16.86 -25.58 18.53
CA LYS A 14 -17.48 -24.53 17.69
C LYS A 14 -17.26 -23.12 18.24
N ALA A 15 -17.32 -22.94 19.56
CA ALA A 15 -17.06 -21.64 20.20
C ALA A 15 -15.62 -21.14 19.99
N ASP A 16 -14.64 -22.05 19.99
CA ASP A 16 -13.24 -21.72 19.75
C ASP A 16 -13.00 -21.43 18.28
N LEU A 17 -13.65 -22.18 17.37
CA LEU A 17 -13.64 -21.91 15.94
C LEU A 17 -14.19 -20.50 15.63
N ASP A 18 -15.34 -20.15 16.20
CA ASP A 18 -15.97 -18.84 16.01
C ASP A 18 -15.06 -17.71 16.51
N ALA A 19 -14.37 -17.92 17.64
CA ALA A 19 -13.40 -16.95 18.17
C ALA A 19 -12.16 -16.81 17.28
N ILE A 20 -11.66 -17.90 16.69
CA ILE A 20 -10.53 -17.89 15.75
C ILE A 20 -10.93 -17.16 14.46
N ILE A 21 -12.11 -17.46 13.90
CA ILE A 21 -12.62 -16.78 12.70
C ILE A 21 -12.77 -15.28 12.96
N LYS A 22 -13.36 -14.89 14.10
CA LYS A 22 -13.51 -13.47 14.45
C LYS A 22 -12.18 -12.73 14.54
N LYS A 23 -11.18 -13.32 15.21
CA LYS A 23 -9.82 -12.73 15.28
C LYS A 23 -9.17 -12.63 13.91
N PHE A 24 -9.37 -13.63 13.06
CA PHE A 24 -8.84 -13.63 11.70
C PHE A 24 -9.50 -12.56 10.82
N GLU A 25 -10.82 -12.40 10.91
CA GLU A 25 -11.56 -11.33 10.24
C GLU A 25 -11.10 -9.94 10.69
N GLU A 26 -10.89 -9.75 11.99
CA GLU A 26 -10.34 -8.50 12.54
C GLU A 26 -8.91 -8.25 12.02
N TYR A 27 -8.04 -9.27 12.02
CA TYR A 27 -6.71 -9.19 11.44
C TYR A 27 -6.75 -8.81 9.96
N LEU A 28 -7.63 -9.42 9.16
CA LEU A 28 -7.80 -9.10 7.75
C LEU A 28 -8.34 -7.68 7.53
N LYS A 29 -9.27 -7.20 8.36
CA LYS A 29 -9.76 -5.81 8.32
C LYS A 29 -8.65 -4.81 8.62
N VAL A 30 -7.84 -5.06 9.65
CA VAL A 30 -6.69 -4.20 9.99
C VAL A 30 -5.68 -4.21 8.84
N LYS A 31 -5.38 -5.38 8.27
CA LYS A 31 -4.46 -5.51 7.13
C LYS A 31 -4.97 -4.79 5.88
N GLN A 32 -6.27 -4.84 5.58
CA GLN A 32 -6.89 -4.08 4.48
C GLN A 32 -6.84 -2.55 4.70
N ASN A 33 -7.03 -2.08 5.94
CA ASN A 33 -6.95 -0.65 6.24
C ASN A 33 -5.51 -0.13 6.25
N GLN A 34 -4.51 -0.98 6.51
CA GLN A 34 -3.08 -0.61 6.39
C GLN A 34 -2.59 -0.57 4.94
N THR A 35 -3.17 -1.39 4.04
CA THR A 35 -2.76 -1.46 2.63
C THR A 35 -3.54 -0.51 1.71
N LYS A 36 -4.72 -0.03 2.09
CA LYS A 36 -5.41 0.99 1.30
C LYS A 36 -4.73 2.35 1.49
N MET A 37 -3.97 2.76 0.47
CA MET A 37 -3.54 4.14 0.30
C MET A 37 -4.78 5.04 0.38
N ASN A 38 -4.81 5.93 1.38
CA ASN A 38 -5.88 6.91 1.56
C ASN A 38 -5.36 8.31 1.16
N LEU A 39 -6.26 9.29 1.04
CA LEU A 39 -5.90 10.63 0.58
C LEU A 39 -4.81 11.29 1.43
N ALA A 40 -4.91 11.22 2.75
CA ALA A 40 -3.92 11.81 3.66
C ALA A 40 -2.53 11.20 3.45
N LYS A 41 -2.45 9.87 3.41
CA LYS A 41 -1.21 9.14 3.17
C LYS A 41 -0.66 9.38 1.76
N ALA A 42 -1.52 9.59 0.77
CA ALA A 42 -1.09 9.95 -0.58
C ALA A 42 -0.38 11.32 -0.61
N TYR A 43 -0.89 12.32 0.14
CA TYR A 43 -0.23 13.62 0.26
C TYR A 43 1.11 13.51 0.98
N GLU A 44 1.20 12.68 2.01
CA GLU A 44 2.46 12.36 2.71
C GLU A 44 3.47 11.69 1.78
N VAL A 45 3.05 10.69 0.99
CA VAL A 45 3.93 9.95 0.06
C VAL A 45 4.49 10.86 -1.04
N LEU A 46 3.69 11.81 -1.53
CA LEU A 46 4.14 12.78 -2.52
C LEU A 46 4.81 14.02 -1.92
N GLU A 47 4.92 14.10 -0.59
CA GLU A 47 5.52 15.22 0.15
C GLU A 47 4.95 16.59 -0.26
N ILE A 48 3.63 16.66 -0.39
CA ILE A 48 2.90 17.87 -0.78
C ILE A 48 1.78 18.16 0.21
N ALA A 49 1.46 19.44 0.36
CA ALA A 49 0.36 19.87 1.20
C ALA A 49 -1.01 19.52 0.57
N THR A 50 -2.05 19.36 1.39
CA THR A 50 -3.41 19.00 0.92
C THR A 50 -4.04 20.07 0.03
N ASP A 51 -3.61 21.33 0.18
CA ASP A 51 -4.03 22.51 -0.58
C ASP A 51 -3.20 22.75 -1.86
N SER A 52 -2.16 21.93 -2.10
CA SER A 52 -1.28 22.05 -3.27
C SER A 52 -2.04 22.06 -4.61
N SER A 53 -1.48 22.77 -5.60
CA SER A 53 -2.08 22.87 -6.93
C SER A 53 -1.78 21.62 -7.79
N SER A 54 -2.57 21.43 -8.84
CA SER A 54 -2.37 20.37 -9.85
C SER A 54 -0.97 20.41 -10.48
N ASP A 55 -0.40 21.59 -10.65
CA ASP A 55 0.94 21.75 -11.23
C ASP A 55 2.04 21.34 -10.26
N GLU A 56 1.85 21.64 -8.97
CA GLU A 56 2.74 21.23 -7.91
C GLU A 56 2.73 19.70 -7.71
N LEU A 57 1.53 19.09 -7.75
CA LEU A 57 1.36 17.64 -7.76
C LEU A 57 2.17 16.98 -8.88
N LYS A 58 1.99 17.46 -10.13
CA LYS A 58 2.73 16.94 -11.29
C LYS A 58 4.24 17.17 -11.19
N LYS A 59 4.65 18.31 -10.65
CA LYS A 59 6.07 18.66 -10.47
C LYS A 59 6.73 17.71 -9.47
N GLN A 60 6.09 17.46 -8.32
CA GLN A 60 6.63 16.58 -7.30
C GLN A 60 6.61 15.12 -7.70
N TYR A 61 5.54 14.66 -8.35
CA TYR A 61 5.49 13.34 -8.94
C TYR A 61 6.69 13.07 -9.86
N ARG A 62 6.97 13.98 -10.81
CA ARG A 62 8.13 13.84 -11.72
C ARG A 62 9.47 13.83 -10.97
N LYS A 63 9.61 14.61 -9.90
CA LYS A 63 10.83 14.67 -9.08
C LYS A 63 11.07 13.33 -8.38
N LEU A 64 10.04 12.79 -7.72
CA LEU A 64 10.11 11.53 -7.00
C LEU A 64 10.33 10.34 -7.95
N VAL A 65 9.65 10.31 -9.10
CA VAL A 65 9.88 9.27 -10.12
C VAL A 65 11.34 9.26 -10.57
N LYS A 66 11.94 10.41 -10.84
CA LYS A 66 13.35 10.50 -11.24
C LYS A 66 14.31 10.04 -10.13
N GLN A 67 13.95 10.26 -8.87
CA GLN A 67 14.76 9.87 -7.71
C GLN A 67 14.72 8.35 -7.45
N TYR A 68 13.56 7.73 -7.63
CA TYR A 68 13.34 6.31 -7.36
C TYR A 68 13.30 5.44 -8.62
N HIS A 69 13.70 5.97 -9.77
CA HIS A 69 13.71 5.20 -11.01
C HIS A 69 14.74 4.06 -10.94
N PRO A 70 14.37 2.82 -11.28
CA PRO A 70 15.28 1.68 -11.22
C PRO A 70 16.53 1.90 -12.08
N ASP A 71 16.42 2.51 -13.27
CA ASP A 71 17.60 2.82 -14.10
C ASP A 71 18.61 3.77 -13.43
N VAL A 72 18.12 4.78 -12.69
CA VAL A 72 18.98 5.74 -12.00
C VAL A 72 19.71 5.05 -10.84
N ILE A 73 19.01 4.20 -10.11
CA ILE A 73 19.55 3.49 -8.94
C ILE A 73 20.47 2.34 -9.36
N THR A 74 20.13 1.63 -10.43
CA THR A 74 21.00 0.62 -11.05
C THR A 74 22.28 1.26 -11.59
N GLY A 75 22.18 2.44 -12.21
CA GLY A 75 23.32 3.21 -12.69
C GLY A 75 24.26 3.71 -11.58
N GLN A 76 23.80 3.75 -10.33
CA GLN A 76 24.62 4.07 -9.15
C GLN A 76 25.32 2.85 -8.55
N GLY A 77 25.17 1.66 -9.15
CA GLY A 77 25.78 0.42 -8.65
C GLY A 77 25.07 -0.14 -7.41
N ALA A 78 23.78 0.19 -7.23
CA ALA A 78 22.99 -0.31 -6.12
C ALA A 78 22.76 -1.83 -6.22
N ASP A 79 22.61 -2.48 -5.07
CA ASP A 79 22.29 -3.90 -4.98
C ASP A 79 20.82 -4.17 -5.32
N GLN A 80 20.50 -5.44 -5.60
CA GLN A 80 19.14 -5.86 -5.96
C GLN A 80 18.11 -5.47 -4.89
N ALA A 81 18.47 -5.56 -3.62
CA ALA A 81 17.59 -5.19 -2.52
C ALA A 81 17.22 -3.69 -2.53
N THR A 82 18.14 -2.82 -2.94
CA THR A 82 17.87 -1.38 -3.08
C THR A 82 17.02 -1.09 -4.32
N ILE A 83 17.24 -1.80 -5.43
CA ILE A 83 16.40 -1.70 -6.64
C ILE A 83 14.96 -2.12 -6.33
N ASP A 84 14.76 -3.21 -5.59
CA ASP A 84 13.43 -3.69 -5.20
C ASP A 84 12.72 -2.68 -4.29
N LYS A 85 13.44 -2.09 -3.31
CA LYS A 85 12.91 -1.02 -2.46
C LYS A 85 12.51 0.21 -3.26
N ALA A 86 13.31 0.61 -4.24
CA ALA A 86 13.01 1.74 -5.10
C ALA A 86 11.77 1.47 -5.97
N THR A 87 11.65 0.26 -6.51
CA THR A 87 10.50 -0.18 -7.30
C THR A 87 9.22 -0.13 -6.46
N ASN A 88 9.27 -0.66 -5.24
CA ASN A 88 8.14 -0.58 -4.30
C ASN A 88 7.78 0.87 -3.98
N LYS A 89 8.77 1.74 -3.77
CA LYS A 89 8.53 3.16 -3.51
C LYS A 89 7.91 3.87 -4.72
N LEU A 90 8.38 3.56 -5.92
CA LEU A 90 7.83 4.09 -7.15
C LEU A 90 6.37 3.68 -7.34
N GLN A 91 6.03 2.44 -7.00
CA GLN A 91 4.64 1.98 -7.00
C GLN A 91 3.77 2.78 -6.02
N GLU A 92 4.24 3.01 -4.79
CA GLU A 92 3.53 3.85 -3.81
C GLU A 92 3.31 5.28 -4.34
N ILE A 93 4.32 5.86 -4.98
CA ILE A 93 4.26 7.21 -5.59
C ILE A 93 3.17 7.26 -6.68
N ASN A 94 3.11 6.24 -7.53
CA ASN A 94 2.10 6.15 -8.60
C ASN A 94 0.68 6.02 -8.03
N GLU A 95 0.50 5.15 -7.04
CA GLU A 95 -0.80 4.98 -6.36
C GLU A 95 -1.26 6.27 -5.68
N ALA A 96 -0.35 6.96 -4.97
CA ALA A 96 -0.63 8.24 -4.33
C ALA A 96 -1.05 9.31 -5.35
N TYR A 97 -0.34 9.40 -6.48
CA TYR A 97 -0.66 10.34 -7.54
C TYR A 97 -2.06 10.10 -8.11
N GLU A 98 -2.41 8.85 -8.39
CA GLU A 98 -3.74 8.49 -8.91
C GLU A 98 -4.87 8.81 -7.92
N ILE A 99 -4.65 8.61 -6.62
CA ILE A 99 -5.65 8.93 -5.59
C ILE A 99 -5.88 10.43 -5.50
N ILE A 100 -4.82 11.23 -5.46
CA ILE A 100 -4.93 12.69 -5.37
C ILE A 100 -5.55 13.24 -6.65
N LYS A 101 -5.13 12.72 -7.81
CA LYS A 101 -5.67 13.10 -9.11
C LYS A 101 -7.19 12.84 -9.18
N LYS A 102 -7.64 11.65 -8.77
CA LYS A 102 -9.08 11.31 -8.67
C LYS A 102 -9.82 12.24 -7.71
N SER A 103 -9.22 12.57 -6.56
CA SER A 103 -9.81 13.49 -5.59
C SER A 103 -9.94 14.92 -6.09
N LYS A 104 -8.98 15.41 -6.89
CA LYS A 104 -9.00 16.76 -7.46
C LYS A 104 -9.80 16.84 -8.77
N GLY A 105 -10.24 15.70 -9.32
CA GLY A 105 -11.06 15.63 -10.54
C GLY A 105 -10.29 15.96 -11.83
N ILE A 106 -9.00 15.60 -11.89
CA ILE A 106 -8.07 15.91 -13.00
C ILE A 106 -7.70 14.63 -13.76
#